data_AF-A0A930X7L1-F1
#
_entry.id   AF-A0A930X7L1-F1
#
_cell.length_a   1.000
_cell.length_b   1.000
_cell.length_c   1.000
_cell.angle_alpha   90.00
_cell.angle_beta   90.00
_cell.angle_gamma   90.00
#
_symmetry.space_group_name_H-M   'P 1'
#
loop_
_entity.id
_entity.type
_entity.pdbx_description
1 polymer ?
#
loop_
_entity_poly.entity_id
_entity_poly.type
_entity_poly.pdbx_seq_one_letter_code
_entity_poly.pdbx_strand_id
1 'polypeptide(L)'
;MKKLIHATLALSTLISLNSCGGQVAPTGAMPYSPNMVNGQGFAQNPYMQTGYSYQAPQQQAAQSNAMLGQSNPMMAQPQQAAQPQFNLQQPPQQSAPRSAGPQSVSLRANANRPAPQLPPQQQAAPRPAAPVQQQQAAPRQTAESIAADLLVKTRQKFDQIQNFATTIDAFEKNEKGVTRLKLKVLYQKPTATKLEILEHSNGMFKGARLRYESGVDQVTGRPGGMLGVMKLTVPMSDERIQSRRGYRLDQIDTMAIVQRLVNPALNPKVLGKTSMGGREIIVLEFPAQNHFDPSITREVLGIDMQEHFIRIHEMYAGPELVYSLKLQDVQVNAPLSAKDFEI
;
A
#
# COMPACT_ATOMS: atom_id res chain seq x y z
N MET A 1 -4.95 51.21 -34.94
CA MET A 1 -3.56 51.20 -34.41
C MET A 1 -3.61 51.19 -32.89
N LYS A 2 -3.57 50.01 -32.26
CA LYS A 2 -3.57 49.84 -30.79
C LYS A 2 -2.12 49.57 -30.35
N LYS A 3 -1.58 50.43 -29.49
CA LYS A 3 -0.24 50.27 -28.91
C LYS A 3 -0.30 49.13 -27.87
N LEU A 4 0.37 48.03 -28.18
CA LEU A 4 0.64 46.91 -27.27
C LEU A 4 1.74 47.36 -26.29
N ILE A 5 1.36 47.59 -25.03
CA ILE A 5 2.33 47.77 -23.94
C ILE A 5 2.89 46.39 -23.62
N HIS A 6 4.13 46.15 -24.04
CA HIS A 6 4.94 45.04 -23.57
C HIS A 6 5.29 45.28 -22.10
N ALA A 7 4.53 44.66 -21.20
CA ALA A 7 4.94 44.52 -19.81
C ALA A 7 5.90 43.33 -19.71
N THR A 8 7.16 43.60 -20.02
CA THR A 8 8.31 42.75 -19.72
C THR A 8 8.48 42.71 -18.21
N LEU A 9 7.76 41.83 -17.51
CA LEU A 9 8.04 41.51 -16.12
C LEU A 9 9.24 40.57 -16.10
N ALA A 10 10.36 41.12 -15.67
CA ALA A 10 11.63 40.46 -15.47
C ALA A 10 11.48 39.22 -14.58
N LEU A 11 11.55 38.04 -15.21
CA LEU A 11 11.71 36.75 -14.56
C LEU A 11 13.19 36.53 -14.24
N SER A 12 13.75 37.41 -13.40
CA SER A 12 15.14 37.33 -12.95
C SER A 12 15.24 36.41 -11.75
N THR A 13 15.78 35.22 -11.98
CA THR A 13 16.70 34.50 -11.07
C THR A 13 16.38 34.58 -9.57
N LEU A 14 15.66 33.57 -9.06
CA LEU A 14 15.77 33.16 -7.66
C LEU A 14 16.01 31.64 -7.59
N ILE A 15 17.32 31.35 -7.53
CA ILE A 15 17.95 30.32 -6.71
C ILE A 15 17.73 28.87 -7.17
N SER A 16 18.60 28.48 -8.09
CA SER A 16 19.29 27.19 -8.05
C SER A 16 20.01 27.02 -6.70
N LEU A 17 19.54 26.10 -5.87
CA LEU A 17 20.34 25.48 -4.78
C LEU A 17 20.60 24.02 -5.15
N ASN A 18 21.35 23.83 -6.24
CA ASN A 18 22.30 22.73 -6.27
C ASN A 18 23.48 23.20 -5.41
N SER A 19 23.62 22.61 -4.24
CA SER A 19 24.74 22.84 -3.34
C SER A 19 26.07 22.63 -4.08
N CYS A 20 26.95 23.62 -3.98
CA CYS A 20 28.36 23.55 -4.33
C CYS A 20 29.03 22.33 -3.66
N GLY A 21 29.35 21.31 -4.46
CA GLY A 21 30.38 20.34 -4.15
C GLY A 21 31.67 20.77 -4.83
N GLY A 22 32.48 21.57 -4.14
CA GLY A 22 33.81 21.94 -4.62
C GLY A 22 34.70 20.70 -4.74
N GLN A 23 35.30 20.53 -5.92
CA GLN A 23 36.44 19.64 -6.11
C GLN A 23 37.60 20.16 -5.28
N VAL A 24 38.07 19.37 -4.32
CA VAL A 24 39.40 19.51 -3.73
C VAL A 24 40.25 18.42 -4.34
N ALA A 25 41.30 18.81 -5.05
CA ALA A 25 42.30 17.90 -5.60
C ALA A 25 43.08 17.18 -4.47
N PRO A 26 43.59 15.97 -4.71
CA PRO A 26 44.20 15.16 -3.67
C PRO A 26 45.68 15.52 -3.50
N THR A 27 46.06 15.91 -2.28
CA THR A 27 47.46 15.87 -1.84
C THR A 27 47.48 15.36 -0.41
N GLY A 28 48.14 14.22 -0.18
CA GLY A 28 48.45 13.76 1.17
C GLY A 28 48.32 12.25 1.33
N ALA A 29 49.37 11.53 0.95
CA ALA A 29 49.63 10.19 1.42
C ALA A 29 49.74 10.19 2.95
N MET A 30 49.04 9.28 3.63
CA MET A 30 49.36 8.83 5.00
C MET A 30 48.84 7.40 5.22
N PRO A 31 49.44 6.66 6.17
CA PRO A 31 49.70 5.23 6.01
C PRO A 31 48.63 4.30 6.57
N TYR A 32 48.66 3.08 6.03
CA TYR A 32 48.05 1.86 6.53
C TYR A 32 48.07 1.74 8.05
N SER A 33 46.92 1.45 8.65
CA SER A 33 46.83 0.73 9.91
C SER A 33 45.75 -0.35 9.77
N PRO A 34 46.08 -1.65 9.95
CA PRO A 34 45.10 -2.71 9.96
C PRO A 34 44.67 -2.97 11.40
N ASN A 35 43.38 -2.85 11.72
CA ASN A 35 42.80 -3.67 12.77
C ASN A 35 41.25 -3.74 12.75
N MET A 36 40.81 -4.94 12.38
CA MET A 36 39.80 -5.79 13.01
C MET A 36 38.34 -5.34 13.23
N VAL A 37 37.47 -6.12 12.56
CA VAL A 37 36.37 -6.94 13.14
C VAL A 37 35.30 -6.22 13.95
N ASN A 38 34.14 -6.00 13.31
CA ASN A 38 32.88 -6.60 13.77
C ASN A 38 31.81 -6.53 12.66
N GLY A 39 31.43 -7.68 12.13
CA GLY A 39 30.40 -7.82 11.09
C GLY A 39 29.02 -7.62 11.69
N GLN A 40 28.38 -6.50 11.37
CA GLN A 40 26.94 -6.31 11.55
C GLN A 40 26.21 -6.96 10.38
N GLY A 41 25.33 -7.91 10.70
CA GLY A 41 24.58 -8.71 9.75
C GLY A 41 23.73 -7.87 8.80
N PHE A 42 23.78 -8.24 7.52
CA PHE A 42 22.96 -7.65 6.47
C PHE A 42 21.48 -7.93 6.70
N ALA A 43 20.70 -6.85 6.75
CA ALA A 43 19.28 -6.72 6.41
C ALA A 43 18.42 -8.00 6.48
N GLN A 44 17.94 -8.35 7.68
CA GLN A 44 16.79 -9.24 7.80
C GLN A 44 15.53 -8.49 7.33
N ASN A 45 14.79 -9.10 6.40
CA ASN A 45 13.50 -8.59 5.94
C ASN A 45 12.54 -8.60 7.14
N PRO A 46 12.00 -7.46 7.60
CA PRO A 46 11.24 -7.38 8.87
C PRO A 46 9.95 -8.22 8.85
N TYR A 47 9.51 -8.64 7.67
CA TYR A 47 8.33 -9.48 7.46
C TYR A 47 8.59 -10.98 7.65
N MET A 48 9.83 -11.39 7.95
CA MET A 48 10.21 -12.79 8.19
C MET A 48 10.07 -13.22 9.66
N GLN A 49 9.18 -12.60 10.45
CA GLN A 49 8.87 -13.11 11.80
C GLN A 49 7.99 -14.36 11.71
N THR A 50 8.58 -15.50 12.03
CA THR A 50 7.96 -16.82 12.09
C THR A 50 6.90 -16.89 13.19
N GLY A 51 5.62 -16.75 12.79
CA GLY A 51 4.44 -17.06 13.60
C GLY A 51 3.44 -18.00 12.91
N TYR A 52 3.73 -18.40 11.67
CA TYR A 52 3.07 -19.50 10.98
C TYR A 52 4.04 -20.66 10.90
N SER A 53 3.73 -21.79 11.54
CA SER A 53 4.31 -23.08 11.20
C SER A 53 3.77 -23.50 9.83
N TYR A 54 4.30 -22.90 8.76
CA TYR A 54 4.13 -23.45 7.43
C TYR A 54 5.09 -24.62 7.28
N GLN A 55 4.62 -25.82 7.61
CA GLN A 55 5.36 -27.06 7.35
C GLN A 55 5.22 -27.36 5.85
N ALA A 56 6.24 -27.02 5.08
CA ALA A 56 6.30 -27.32 3.65
C ALA A 56 6.14 -28.85 3.46
N PRO A 57 5.24 -29.33 2.58
CA PRO A 57 5.19 -30.74 2.26
C PRO A 57 6.49 -31.15 1.55
N GLN A 58 7.11 -32.23 2.05
CA GLN A 58 8.13 -32.95 1.28
C GLN A 58 7.51 -33.35 -0.07
N GLN A 59 8.11 -32.88 -1.16
CA GLN A 59 7.70 -33.21 -2.51
C GLN A 59 7.82 -34.72 -2.72
N GLN A 60 6.70 -35.44 -2.72
CA GLN A 60 6.61 -36.72 -3.42
C GLN A 60 6.47 -36.42 -4.91
N ALA A 61 7.53 -36.75 -5.65
CA ALA A 61 7.59 -36.61 -7.09
C ALA A 61 6.52 -37.48 -7.76
N ALA A 62 5.45 -36.86 -8.25
CA ALA A 62 4.53 -37.47 -9.20
C ALA A 62 5.05 -37.18 -10.62
N GLN A 63 5.72 -38.15 -11.21
CA GLN A 63 6.01 -38.17 -12.64
C GLN A 63 4.68 -38.27 -13.40
N SER A 64 4.39 -37.28 -14.25
CA SER A 64 3.35 -37.42 -15.28
C SER A 64 3.92 -37.00 -16.64
N ASN A 65 3.91 -37.97 -17.56
CA ASN A 65 4.16 -37.82 -18.98
C ASN A 65 2.91 -37.23 -19.65
N ALA A 66 3.08 -36.22 -20.51
CA ALA A 66 2.15 -35.87 -21.59
C ALA A 66 2.91 -35.03 -22.63
N MET A 67 3.38 -35.63 -23.73
CA MET A 67 2.74 -35.73 -25.06
C MET A 67 2.40 -34.40 -25.74
N LEU A 68 3.14 -34.16 -26.82
CA LEU A 68 2.99 -33.12 -27.85
C LEU A 68 1.73 -33.33 -28.72
N GLY A 69 1.08 -32.22 -29.08
CA GLY A 69 0.12 -32.13 -30.19
C GLY A 69 -0.37 -30.68 -30.33
N GLN A 70 0.22 -29.89 -31.22
CA GLN A 70 -0.14 -29.65 -32.62
C GLN A 70 -1.27 -28.61 -32.80
N SER A 71 -0.92 -27.61 -33.61
CA SER A 71 -1.55 -26.32 -33.89
C SER A 71 -2.86 -26.35 -34.66
N ASN A 72 -3.75 -25.38 -34.40
CA ASN A 72 -4.61 -24.77 -35.43
C ASN A 72 -5.11 -23.37 -35.00
N PRO A 73 -5.00 -22.33 -35.84
CA PRO A 73 -5.63 -21.03 -35.60
C PRO A 73 -6.99 -20.92 -36.33
N MET A 74 -8.06 -20.62 -35.59
CA MET A 74 -9.33 -20.16 -36.18
C MET A 74 -9.64 -18.72 -35.76
N MET A 75 -9.88 -17.89 -36.77
CA MET A 75 -10.46 -16.55 -36.68
C MET A 75 -11.94 -16.62 -36.31
N ALA A 76 -12.38 -15.78 -35.36
CA ALA A 76 -13.77 -15.35 -35.18
C ALA A 76 -13.76 -13.98 -34.48
N GLN A 77 -14.03 -12.90 -35.21
CA GLN A 77 -15.31 -12.16 -35.31
C GLN A 77 -15.65 -11.29 -34.07
N PRO A 78 -15.80 -9.96 -34.22
CA PRO A 78 -16.12 -9.07 -33.10
C PRO A 78 -17.60 -9.13 -32.74
N GLN A 79 -17.91 -9.54 -31.51
CA GLN A 79 -19.25 -9.51 -30.93
C GLN A 79 -19.58 -8.13 -30.36
N GLN A 80 -20.76 -7.64 -30.73
CA GLN A 80 -21.30 -6.33 -30.42
C GLN A 80 -21.63 -6.16 -28.93
N ALA A 81 -21.46 -4.93 -28.44
CA ALA A 81 -21.73 -4.51 -27.08
C ALA A 81 -23.24 -4.55 -26.74
N ALA A 82 -23.59 -5.28 -25.68
CA ALA A 82 -24.88 -5.20 -25.03
C ALA A 82 -24.78 -4.23 -23.83
N GLN A 83 -25.68 -3.23 -23.81
CA GLN A 83 -25.80 -2.25 -22.72
C GLN A 83 -26.56 -2.85 -21.52
N PRO A 84 -26.20 -2.54 -20.26
CA PRO A 84 -26.98 -2.93 -19.10
C PRO A 84 -28.14 -1.96 -18.84
N GLN A 85 -29.37 -2.50 -18.71
CA GLN A 85 -30.51 -1.78 -18.14
C GLN A 85 -30.37 -1.70 -16.61
N PHE A 86 -30.37 -0.47 -16.10
CA PHE A 86 -30.49 -0.14 -14.67
C PHE A 86 -31.93 -0.35 -14.21
N ASN A 87 -32.13 -1.16 -13.17
CA ASN A 87 -33.41 -1.27 -12.47
C ASN A 87 -33.24 -0.71 -11.04
N LEU A 88 -33.91 0.41 -10.78
CA LEU A 88 -33.93 1.12 -9.50
C LEU A 88 -35.26 0.83 -8.79
N GLN A 89 -35.23 0.08 -7.69
CA GLN A 89 -36.27 0.16 -6.66
C GLN A 89 -35.82 -0.50 -5.35
N GLN A 90 -35.59 0.32 -4.33
CA GLN A 90 -35.66 -0.08 -2.92
C GLN A 90 -36.50 0.96 -2.17
N PRO A 91 -37.48 0.54 -1.34
CA PRO A 91 -38.16 1.42 -0.41
C PRO A 91 -37.38 1.61 0.91
N PRO A 92 -37.65 2.70 1.67
CA PRO A 92 -36.91 3.06 2.87
C PRO A 92 -37.32 2.21 4.08
N GLN A 93 -36.34 1.74 4.87
CA GLN A 93 -36.57 1.19 6.20
C GLN A 93 -36.35 2.26 7.28
N GLN A 94 -37.40 2.45 8.07
CA GLN A 94 -37.48 3.30 9.25
C GLN A 94 -36.56 2.79 10.37
N SER A 95 -35.83 3.72 10.98
CA SER A 95 -35.07 3.51 12.21
C SER A 95 -35.97 3.63 13.45
N ALA A 96 -35.91 2.62 14.33
CA ALA A 96 -36.45 2.68 15.69
C ALA A 96 -35.34 3.04 16.69
N PRO A 97 -35.61 3.84 17.74
CA PRO A 97 -34.67 4.10 18.81
C PRO A 97 -34.69 2.95 19.83
N ARG A 98 -33.52 2.46 20.24
CA ARG A 98 -33.40 1.57 21.41
C ARG A 98 -32.45 2.14 22.46
N SER A 99 -33.04 2.16 23.65
CA SER A 99 -32.60 2.68 24.93
C SER A 99 -31.56 1.81 25.64
N ALA A 100 -30.99 2.43 26.68
CA ALA A 100 -30.55 1.86 27.96
C ALA A 100 -29.29 0.99 27.95
N GLY A 101 -28.23 1.55 28.53
CA GLY A 101 -26.99 0.85 28.86
C GLY A 101 -27.15 -0.08 30.09
N PRO A 102 -26.31 -1.12 30.21
CA PRO A 102 -26.28 -1.98 31.38
C PRO A 102 -25.47 -1.37 32.54
N GLN A 103 -26.07 -1.38 33.73
CA GLN A 103 -25.44 -1.13 35.01
C GLN A 103 -24.45 -2.25 35.34
N SER A 104 -23.21 -1.90 35.68
CA SER A 104 -22.22 -2.83 36.23
C SER A 104 -22.48 -3.06 37.72
N VAL A 105 -22.90 -4.27 38.10
CA VAL A 105 -23.02 -4.70 39.50
C VAL A 105 -21.74 -5.45 39.87
N SER A 106 -20.96 -4.86 40.78
CA SER A 106 -19.77 -5.48 41.36
C SER A 106 -20.18 -6.48 42.45
N LEU A 107 -20.06 -7.78 42.17
CA LEU A 107 -20.26 -8.83 43.18
C LEU A 107 -18.98 -9.01 44.00
N ARG A 108 -19.06 -8.67 45.30
CA ARG A 108 -18.05 -9.00 46.32
C ARG A 108 -17.98 -10.52 46.51
N ALA A 109 -16.76 -11.06 46.50
CA ALA A 109 -16.48 -12.45 46.84
C ALA A 109 -16.76 -12.69 48.33
N ASN A 110 -17.62 -13.68 48.65
CA ASN A 110 -17.90 -14.12 50.00
C ASN A 110 -17.07 -15.39 50.28
N ALA A 111 -16.13 -15.31 51.22
CA ALA A 111 -15.04 -16.28 51.41
C ALA A 111 -15.36 -17.45 52.37
N ASN A 112 -16.62 -17.70 52.72
CA ASN A 112 -16.98 -18.77 53.67
C ASN A 112 -18.17 -19.62 53.18
N ARG A 113 -17.93 -20.52 52.21
CA ARG A 113 -18.90 -21.56 51.86
C ARG A 113 -18.27 -22.96 51.94
N PRO A 114 -18.78 -23.87 52.79
CA PRO A 114 -18.30 -25.24 52.85
C PRO A 114 -18.61 -26.01 51.55
N ALA A 115 -17.65 -26.83 51.12
CA ALA A 115 -17.71 -27.59 49.88
C ALA A 115 -18.87 -28.62 49.89
N PRO A 116 -19.68 -28.73 48.82
CA PRO A 116 -20.65 -29.81 48.68
C PRO A 116 -19.93 -31.15 48.49
N GLN A 117 -20.27 -32.15 49.31
CA GLN A 117 -19.85 -33.54 49.08
C GLN A 117 -20.51 -34.08 47.82
N LEU A 118 -19.67 -34.58 46.90
CA LEU A 118 -20.12 -35.23 45.67
C LEU A 118 -20.72 -36.62 46.01
N PRO A 119 -21.86 -37.00 45.40
CA PRO A 119 -22.42 -38.33 45.56
C PRO A 119 -21.53 -39.41 44.90
N PRO A 120 -21.62 -40.67 45.39
CA PRO A 120 -20.81 -41.78 44.90
C PRO A 120 -21.08 -42.07 43.42
N GLN A 121 -20.01 -42.19 42.64
CA GLN A 121 -20.04 -42.51 41.21
C GLN A 121 -20.55 -43.94 41.00
N GLN A 122 -21.77 -44.07 40.46
CA GLN A 122 -22.26 -45.33 39.90
C GLN A 122 -21.52 -45.61 38.58
N GLN A 123 -20.81 -46.74 38.56
CA GLN A 123 -20.14 -47.30 37.39
C GLN A 123 -21.18 -47.61 36.30
N ALA A 124 -21.27 -46.75 35.30
CA ALA A 124 -22.11 -46.97 34.13
C ALA A 124 -21.45 -48.00 33.19
N ALA A 125 -22.26 -48.92 32.66
CA ALA A 125 -21.85 -49.95 31.72
C ALA A 125 -21.22 -49.35 30.43
N PRO A 126 -20.26 -50.06 29.79
CA PRO A 126 -19.57 -49.59 28.60
C PRO A 126 -20.57 -49.37 27.46
N ARG A 127 -20.73 -48.12 27.03
CA ARG A 127 -21.53 -47.78 25.85
C ARG A 127 -20.82 -48.28 24.57
N PRO A 128 -21.56 -48.85 23.61
CA PRO A 128 -21.00 -49.20 22.31
C PRO A 128 -20.41 -47.96 21.63
N ALA A 129 -19.21 -48.12 21.05
CA ALA A 129 -18.49 -47.05 20.39
C ALA A 129 -19.33 -46.50 19.22
N ALA A 130 -19.62 -45.20 19.27
CA ALA A 130 -20.29 -44.52 18.17
C ALA A 130 -19.39 -44.57 16.92
N PRO A 131 -19.95 -44.78 15.71
CA PRO A 131 -19.18 -44.78 14.49
C PRO A 131 -18.47 -43.44 14.34
N VAL A 132 -17.14 -43.49 14.24
CA VAL A 132 -16.30 -42.31 14.03
C VAL A 132 -16.61 -41.79 12.63
N GLN A 133 -17.40 -40.73 12.54
CA GLN A 133 -17.61 -40.03 11.27
C GLN A 133 -16.24 -39.52 10.80
N GLN A 134 -15.75 -40.04 9.68
CA GLN A 134 -14.57 -39.52 9.02
C GLN A 134 -14.88 -38.10 8.57
N GLN A 135 -14.46 -37.13 9.39
CA GLN A 135 -14.63 -35.72 9.11
C GLN A 135 -13.71 -35.36 7.95
N GLN A 136 -14.30 -35.24 6.75
CA GLN A 136 -13.61 -34.83 5.53
C GLN A 136 -12.94 -33.48 5.80
N ALA A 137 -11.61 -33.45 5.81
CA ALA A 137 -10.86 -32.22 6.07
C ALA A 137 -11.20 -31.20 4.98
N ALA A 138 -11.59 -29.99 5.39
CA ALA A 138 -11.85 -28.90 4.47
C ALA A 138 -10.61 -28.69 3.57
N PRO A 139 -10.80 -28.43 2.26
CA PRO A 139 -9.69 -28.18 1.35
C PRO A 139 -8.82 -27.04 1.90
N ARG A 140 -7.53 -27.31 2.10
CA ARG A 140 -6.58 -26.32 2.61
C ARG A 140 -6.32 -25.30 1.50
N GLN A 141 -6.58 -24.03 1.78
CA GLN A 141 -6.20 -22.94 0.89
C GLN A 141 -4.67 -22.87 0.80
N THR A 142 -4.14 -22.81 -0.42
CA THR A 142 -2.70 -22.62 -0.67
C THR A 142 -2.37 -21.13 -0.57
N ALA A 143 -1.10 -20.78 -0.33
CA ALA A 143 -0.67 -19.39 -0.24
C ALA A 143 -0.97 -18.61 -1.54
N GLU A 144 -0.83 -19.27 -2.68
CA GLU A 144 -1.13 -18.72 -4.01
C GLU A 144 -2.62 -18.41 -4.15
N SER A 145 -3.50 -19.30 -3.67
CA SER A 145 -4.95 -19.06 -3.70
C SER A 145 -5.37 -17.89 -2.81
N ILE A 146 -4.71 -17.71 -1.65
CA ILE A 146 -4.94 -16.58 -0.75
C ILE A 146 -4.50 -15.28 -1.42
N ALA A 147 -3.32 -15.25 -2.05
CA ALA A 147 -2.83 -14.06 -2.73
C ALA A 147 -3.74 -13.65 -3.89
N ALA A 148 -4.14 -14.60 -4.74
CA ALA A 148 -5.01 -14.35 -5.88
C ALA A 148 -6.39 -13.82 -5.44
N ASP A 149 -7.02 -14.44 -4.44
CA ASP A 149 -8.30 -13.99 -3.88
C ASP A 149 -8.18 -12.58 -3.28
N LEU A 150 -7.10 -12.32 -2.54
CA LEU A 150 -6.84 -11.01 -1.95
C LEU A 150 -6.66 -9.92 -3.01
N LEU A 151 -5.93 -10.19 -4.10
CA LEU A 151 -5.78 -9.26 -5.21
C LEU A 151 -7.13 -8.98 -5.91
N VAL A 152 -7.94 -10.01 -6.16
CA VAL A 152 -9.28 -9.84 -6.76
C VAL A 152 -10.16 -8.96 -5.86
N LYS A 153 -10.22 -9.25 -4.56
CA LYS A 153 -11.01 -8.47 -3.60
C LYS A 153 -10.51 -7.04 -3.49
N THR A 154 -9.20 -6.84 -3.50
CA THR A 154 -8.59 -5.51 -3.46
C THR A 154 -8.97 -4.69 -4.69
N ARG A 155 -8.93 -5.31 -5.87
CA ARG A 155 -9.36 -4.66 -7.11
C ARG A 155 -10.83 -4.28 -7.05
N GLN A 156 -11.70 -5.22 -6.71
CA GLN A 156 -13.14 -4.99 -6.59
C GLN A 156 -13.45 -3.88 -5.60
N LYS A 157 -12.77 -3.87 -4.44
CA LYS A 157 -12.93 -2.81 -3.45
C LYS A 157 -12.51 -1.46 -4.01
N PHE A 158 -11.34 -1.38 -4.65
CA PHE A 158 -10.86 -0.15 -5.23
C PHE A 158 -11.80 0.39 -6.33
N ASP A 159 -12.40 -0.50 -7.13
CA ASP A 159 -13.40 -0.14 -8.13
C ASP A 159 -14.68 0.45 -7.50
N GLN A 160 -15.03 0.08 -6.26
CA GLN A 160 -16.15 0.65 -5.50
C GLN A 160 -15.82 1.99 -4.81
N ILE A 161 -14.54 2.25 -4.49
CA ILE A 161 -14.12 3.48 -3.81
C ILE A 161 -14.27 4.67 -4.76
N GLN A 162 -15.04 5.68 -4.37
CA GLN A 162 -15.18 6.92 -5.14
C GLN A 162 -14.10 7.93 -4.79
N ASN A 163 -13.70 7.98 -3.52
CA ASN A 163 -12.67 8.88 -3.03
C ASN A 163 -12.03 8.30 -1.77
N PHE A 164 -10.87 8.79 -1.37
CA PHE A 164 -10.31 8.49 -0.05
C PHE A 164 -9.46 9.65 0.47
N ALA A 165 -9.32 9.71 1.78
CA ALA A 165 -8.37 10.57 2.48
C ALA A 165 -7.43 9.72 3.33
N THR A 166 -6.14 10.04 3.35
CA THR A 166 -5.14 9.28 4.13
C THR A 166 -3.95 10.17 4.49
N THR A 167 -3.21 9.78 5.52
CA THR A 167 -1.86 10.29 5.81
C THR A 167 -0.85 9.26 5.31
N ILE A 168 0.18 9.69 4.58
CA ILE A 168 1.22 8.81 4.09
C ILE A 168 2.54 9.13 4.77
N ASP A 169 3.18 8.13 5.36
CA ASP A 169 4.61 8.19 5.67
C ASP A 169 5.39 7.64 4.48
N ALA A 170 6.19 8.50 3.86
CA ALA A 170 7.01 8.15 2.71
C ALA A 170 8.50 8.20 3.07
N PHE A 171 9.24 7.22 2.57
CA PHE A 171 10.68 7.11 2.64
C PHE A 171 11.24 6.86 1.25
N GLU A 172 12.36 7.50 0.94
CA GLU A 172 13.05 7.31 -0.32
C GLU A 172 14.56 7.42 -0.14
N LYS A 173 15.32 6.56 -0.81
CA LYS A 173 16.78 6.53 -0.77
C LYS A 173 17.36 6.46 -2.19
N ASN A 174 18.37 7.28 -2.42
CA ASN A 174 19.22 7.24 -3.61
C ASN A 174 20.68 7.56 -3.24
N GLU A 175 21.54 7.67 -4.25
CA GLU A 175 22.94 8.06 -4.11
C GLU A 175 23.15 9.42 -3.43
N LYS A 176 22.17 10.33 -3.52
CA LYS A 176 22.23 11.64 -2.85
C LYS A 176 21.87 11.55 -1.36
N GLY A 177 21.32 10.43 -0.87
CA GLY A 177 20.93 10.24 0.53
C GLY A 177 19.46 9.83 0.72
N VAL A 178 18.96 10.04 1.94
CA VAL A 178 17.62 9.63 2.38
C VAL A 178 16.69 10.83 2.49
N THR A 179 15.46 10.69 2.01
CA THR A 179 14.35 11.59 2.30
C THR A 179 13.27 10.85 3.09
N ARG A 180 12.71 11.53 4.09
CA ARG A 180 11.49 11.13 4.77
C ARG A 180 10.52 12.30 4.74
N LEU A 181 9.26 12.01 4.47
CA LEU A 181 8.22 13.02 4.40
C LEU A 181 6.88 12.40 4.78
N LYS A 182 6.01 13.23 5.36
CA LYS A 182 4.64 12.88 5.72
C LYS A 182 3.69 13.70 4.87
N LEU A 183 2.76 13.05 4.18
CA LEU A 183 1.78 13.68 3.30
C LEU A 183 0.38 13.52 3.85
N LYS A 184 -0.48 14.51 3.63
CA LYS A 184 -1.92 14.29 3.55
C LYS A 184 -2.27 14.09 2.09
N VAL A 185 -3.00 13.03 1.77
CA VAL A 185 -3.44 12.70 0.42
C VAL A 185 -4.95 12.63 0.36
N LEU A 186 -5.51 13.32 -0.61
CA LEU A 186 -6.91 13.24 -1.00
C LEU A 186 -6.96 12.73 -2.43
N TYR A 187 -7.78 11.72 -2.66
CA TYR A 187 -8.01 11.17 -3.98
C TYR A 187 -9.51 11.15 -4.27
N GLN A 188 -9.92 11.48 -5.50
CA GLN A 188 -11.29 11.41 -5.97
C GLN A 188 -11.32 10.92 -7.43
N LYS A 189 -12.17 9.91 -7.69
CA LYS A 189 -12.48 9.45 -9.05
C LYS A 189 -13.07 10.60 -9.89
N PRO A 190 -12.76 10.65 -11.20
CA PRO A 190 -12.03 9.63 -11.94
C PRO A 190 -10.51 9.63 -11.71
N THR A 191 -9.88 10.78 -11.47
CA THR A 191 -8.41 10.88 -11.53
C THR A 191 -7.78 11.97 -10.65
N ALA A 192 -8.57 12.70 -9.85
CA ALA A 192 -8.09 13.87 -9.13
C ALA A 192 -7.37 13.49 -7.84
N THR A 193 -6.12 13.92 -7.71
CA THR A 193 -5.31 13.73 -6.49
C THR A 193 -4.82 15.09 -5.98
N LYS A 194 -4.91 15.30 -4.67
CA LYS A 194 -4.28 16.41 -3.97
C LYS A 194 -3.35 15.89 -2.88
N LEU A 195 -2.16 16.45 -2.82
CA LEU A 195 -1.12 16.17 -1.83
C LEU A 195 -0.85 17.44 -1.03
N GLU A 196 -0.65 17.31 0.27
CA GLU A 196 -0.12 18.36 1.15
C GLU A 196 1.03 17.80 1.97
N ILE A 197 2.19 18.47 1.94
CA ILE A 197 3.37 18.06 2.69
C ILE A 197 3.22 18.52 4.15
N LEU A 198 2.99 17.59 5.06
CA LEU A 198 2.85 17.86 6.50
C LEU A 198 4.21 17.94 7.19
N GLU A 199 5.13 17.04 6.84
CA GLU A 199 6.49 16.97 7.37
C GLU A 199 7.48 16.67 6.24
N HIS A 200 8.65 17.27 6.28
CA HIS A 200 9.73 17.05 5.31
C HIS A 200 11.08 17.40 5.96
N SER A 201 12.15 16.70 5.59
CA SER A 201 13.50 16.95 6.15
C SER A 201 14.02 18.36 5.87
N ASN A 202 13.67 18.91 4.71
CA ASN A 202 13.83 20.33 4.39
C ASN A 202 12.51 21.08 4.67
N GLY A 203 12.53 21.96 5.67
CA GLY A 203 11.35 22.71 6.14
C GLY A 203 10.72 23.65 5.10
N MET A 204 11.44 24.03 4.04
CA MET A 204 10.89 24.89 2.97
C MET A 204 9.75 24.21 2.19
N PHE A 205 9.70 22.87 2.19
CA PHE A 205 8.65 22.12 1.51
C PHE A 205 7.41 21.91 2.39
N LYS A 206 7.49 22.16 3.71
CA LYS A 206 6.34 21.98 4.60
C LYS A 206 5.21 22.94 4.23
N GLY A 207 4.00 22.40 4.11
CA GLY A 207 2.82 23.12 3.69
C GLY A 207 2.68 23.28 2.17
N ALA A 208 3.63 22.76 1.37
CA ALA A 208 3.45 22.72 -0.08
C ALA A 208 2.25 21.85 -0.43
N ARG A 209 1.47 22.31 -1.43
CA ARG A 209 0.26 21.64 -1.91
C ARG A 209 0.37 21.39 -3.39
N LEU A 210 0.01 20.19 -3.83
CA LEU A 210 0.04 19.78 -5.24
C LEU A 210 -1.31 19.16 -5.60
N ARG A 211 -1.81 19.42 -6.81
CA ARG A 211 -3.00 18.81 -7.40
C ARG A 211 -2.67 18.42 -8.81
N TYR A 212 -3.06 17.21 -9.17
CA TYR A 212 -2.95 16.70 -10.51
C TYR A 212 -4.11 15.77 -10.83
N GLU A 213 -4.25 15.47 -12.11
CA GLU A 213 -5.21 14.51 -12.62
C GLU A 213 -4.41 13.43 -13.36
N SER A 214 -4.59 12.16 -12.98
CA SER A 214 -3.96 11.04 -13.68
C SER A 214 -4.29 11.07 -15.18
N GLY A 215 -3.27 10.90 -16.02
CA GLY A 215 -3.36 11.03 -17.48
C GLY A 215 -3.17 12.45 -18.02
N VAL A 216 -3.06 13.47 -17.16
CA VAL A 216 -2.72 14.84 -17.56
C VAL A 216 -1.26 15.13 -17.20
N ASP A 217 -0.47 15.60 -18.17
CA ASP A 217 0.96 15.86 -17.99
C ASP A 217 1.28 17.20 -17.29
N GLN A 218 0.44 17.60 -16.33
CA GLN A 218 0.58 18.85 -15.60
C GLN A 218 0.22 18.69 -14.13
N VAL A 219 0.93 19.44 -13.30
CA VAL A 219 0.66 19.55 -11.87
C VAL A 219 0.50 21.02 -11.53
N THR A 220 -0.57 21.32 -10.80
CA THR A 220 -0.77 22.62 -10.21
C THR A 220 -0.34 22.57 -8.76
N GLY A 221 0.41 23.55 -8.28
CA GLY A 221 0.87 23.57 -6.90
C GLY A 221 1.07 24.95 -6.31
N ARG A 222 1.21 24.98 -4.99
CA ARG A 222 1.70 26.12 -4.20
C ARG A 222 2.88 25.65 -3.37
N PRO A 223 4.00 26.37 -3.38
CA PRO A 223 5.13 26.05 -2.51
C PRO A 223 4.76 26.27 -1.05
N GLY A 224 5.53 25.65 -0.14
CA GLY A 224 5.40 25.88 1.29
C GLY A 224 5.91 27.27 1.71
N GLY A 225 5.67 27.63 2.97
CA GLY A 225 6.17 28.86 3.58
C GLY A 225 5.58 30.15 2.98
N MET A 226 6.37 31.23 2.98
CA MET A 226 5.95 32.58 2.58
C MET A 226 5.56 32.70 1.10
N LEU A 227 6.02 31.76 0.25
CA LEU A 227 5.72 31.75 -1.18
C LEU A 227 4.36 31.08 -1.51
N GLY A 228 3.64 30.56 -0.52
CA GLY A 228 2.39 29.80 -0.73
C GLY A 228 1.22 30.56 -1.34
N VAL A 229 1.37 31.87 -1.60
CA VAL A 229 0.37 32.66 -2.33
C VAL A 229 0.43 32.44 -3.85
N MET A 230 1.58 32.01 -4.38
CA MET A 230 1.75 31.83 -5.82
C MET A 230 1.35 30.43 -6.27
N LYS A 231 0.31 30.37 -7.11
CA LYS A 231 -0.10 29.15 -7.81
C LYS A 231 0.77 28.97 -9.05
N LEU A 232 1.43 27.81 -9.15
CA LEU A 232 2.27 27.43 -10.28
C LEU A 232 1.66 26.22 -10.98
N THR A 233 1.77 26.16 -12.30
CA THR A 233 1.45 24.95 -13.08
C THR A 233 2.70 24.55 -13.83
N VAL A 234 3.14 23.32 -13.64
CA VAL A 234 4.38 22.78 -14.20
C VAL A 234 4.12 21.42 -14.85
N PRO A 235 4.93 21.00 -15.84
CA PRO A 235 4.86 19.65 -16.38
C PRO A 235 5.11 18.59 -15.30
N MET A 236 4.48 17.41 -15.39
CA MET A 236 4.71 16.30 -14.45
C MET A 236 6.17 15.81 -14.45
N SER A 237 6.91 16.10 -15.53
CA SER A 237 8.33 15.82 -15.68
C SER A 237 9.26 16.84 -15.01
N ASP A 238 8.73 17.90 -14.40
CA ASP A 238 9.56 18.92 -13.73
C ASP A 238 10.22 18.33 -12.48
N GLU A 239 11.55 18.36 -12.43
CA GLU A 239 12.37 17.77 -11.35
C GLU A 239 11.97 18.30 -9.95
N ARG A 240 11.36 19.48 -9.85
CA ARG A 240 10.94 20.08 -8.57
C ARG A 240 9.74 19.39 -7.95
N ILE A 241 8.96 18.63 -8.73
CA ILE A 241 7.77 17.90 -8.26
C ILE A 241 7.92 16.38 -8.37
N GLN A 242 9.03 15.91 -8.95
CA GLN A 242 9.36 14.49 -8.97
C GLN A 242 9.82 14.02 -7.58
N SER A 243 9.76 12.72 -7.37
CA SER A 243 10.40 12.08 -6.21
C SER A 243 11.92 12.24 -6.28
N ARG A 244 12.62 11.94 -5.20
CA ARG A 244 14.09 12.02 -5.14
C ARG A 244 14.78 11.05 -6.12
N ARG A 245 14.11 9.95 -6.48
CA ARG A 245 14.52 8.99 -7.52
C ARG A 245 14.01 9.36 -8.92
N GLY A 246 13.42 10.54 -9.09
CA GLY A 246 12.93 11.02 -10.39
C GLY A 246 11.57 10.45 -10.81
N TYR A 247 10.83 9.82 -9.89
CA TYR A 247 9.51 9.29 -10.23
C TYR A 247 8.49 10.42 -10.37
N ARG A 248 7.62 10.29 -11.36
CA ARG A 248 6.44 11.13 -11.49
C ARG A 248 5.41 10.74 -10.43
N LEU A 249 4.57 11.70 -10.03
CA LEU A 249 3.54 11.46 -9.02
C LEU A 249 2.54 10.39 -9.48
N ASP A 250 2.18 10.40 -10.77
CA ASP A 250 1.25 9.44 -11.40
C ASP A 250 1.85 8.05 -11.63
N GLN A 251 3.13 7.82 -11.33
CA GLN A 251 3.77 6.49 -11.38
C GLN A 251 3.72 5.74 -10.05
N ILE A 252 3.62 6.49 -8.95
CA ILE A 252 3.76 5.97 -7.58
C ILE A 252 2.55 6.27 -6.69
N ASP A 253 1.48 6.85 -7.26
CA ASP A 253 0.24 7.02 -6.54
C ASP A 253 -0.52 5.70 -6.34
N THR A 254 -1.53 5.70 -5.46
CA THR A 254 -2.31 4.50 -5.16
C THR A 254 -3.01 3.93 -6.40
N MET A 255 -3.44 4.77 -7.34
CA MET A 255 -4.10 4.32 -8.56
C MET A 255 -3.11 3.53 -9.44
N ALA A 256 -1.92 4.09 -9.67
CA ALA A 256 -0.85 3.45 -10.44
C ALA A 256 -0.41 2.13 -9.82
N ILE A 257 -0.30 2.09 -8.49
CA ILE A 257 0.01 0.85 -7.75
C ILE A 257 -1.09 -0.19 -7.96
N VAL A 258 -2.36 0.18 -7.84
CA VAL A 258 -3.48 -0.76 -8.07
C VAL A 258 -3.49 -1.28 -9.49
N GLN A 259 -3.37 -0.39 -10.48
CA GLN A 259 -3.39 -0.78 -11.89
C GLN A 259 -2.26 -1.75 -12.25
N ARG A 260 -1.09 -1.56 -11.64
CA ARG A 260 0.11 -2.31 -11.96
C ARG A 260 0.27 -3.60 -11.18
N LEU A 261 0.03 -3.58 -9.87
CA LEU A 261 0.33 -4.71 -8.97
C LEU A 261 -0.90 -5.53 -8.56
N VAL A 262 -2.10 -4.94 -8.61
CA VAL A 262 -3.34 -5.66 -8.23
C VAL A 262 -3.89 -6.40 -9.44
N ASN A 263 -3.07 -7.35 -9.93
CA ASN A 263 -3.37 -8.22 -11.05
C ASN A 263 -3.07 -9.68 -10.65
N PRO A 264 -4.09 -10.55 -10.58
CA PRO A 264 -3.90 -11.96 -10.21
C PRO A 264 -2.91 -12.72 -11.09
N ALA A 265 -2.69 -12.29 -12.34
CA ALA A 265 -1.75 -12.93 -13.27
C ALA A 265 -0.27 -12.78 -12.83
N LEU A 266 0.03 -11.87 -11.91
CA LEU A 266 1.40 -11.65 -11.41
C LEU A 266 1.87 -12.70 -10.41
N ASN A 267 0.96 -13.53 -9.88
CA ASN A 267 1.26 -14.63 -8.94
C ASN A 267 2.25 -14.24 -7.83
N PRO A 268 1.96 -13.20 -7.02
CA PRO A 268 2.90 -12.75 -6.01
C PRO A 268 3.10 -13.80 -4.92
N LYS A 269 4.26 -13.75 -4.28
CA LYS A 269 4.59 -14.59 -3.14
C LYS A 269 4.03 -13.99 -1.85
N VAL A 270 3.30 -14.78 -1.06
CA VAL A 270 2.90 -14.36 0.29
C VAL A 270 4.12 -14.41 1.21
N LEU A 271 4.55 -13.26 1.73
CA LEU A 271 5.65 -13.19 2.69
C LEU A 271 5.20 -13.49 4.11
N GLY A 272 3.96 -13.13 4.45
CA GLY A 272 3.41 -13.36 5.78
C GLY A 272 2.36 -12.32 6.17
N LYS A 273 2.21 -12.13 7.47
CA LYS A 273 1.29 -11.16 8.07
C LYS A 273 2.04 -10.13 8.88
N THR A 274 1.49 -8.93 8.95
CA THR A 274 1.91 -7.87 9.86
C THR A 274 0.70 -7.12 10.38
N SER A 275 0.91 -6.10 11.21
CA SER A 275 -0.16 -5.21 11.63
C SER A 275 0.27 -3.75 11.56
N MET A 276 -0.67 -2.87 11.24
CA MET A 276 -0.45 -1.42 11.22
C MET A 276 -1.72 -0.74 11.73
N GLY A 277 -1.59 0.07 12.78
CA GLY A 277 -2.75 0.71 13.42
C GLY A 277 -3.80 -0.29 13.90
N GLY A 278 -3.38 -1.47 14.40
CA GLY A 278 -4.28 -2.53 14.88
C GLY A 278 -4.98 -3.35 13.79
N ARG A 279 -4.73 -3.06 12.50
CA ARG A 279 -5.30 -3.80 11.37
C ARG A 279 -4.35 -4.90 10.91
N GLU A 280 -4.88 -6.09 10.66
CA GLU A 280 -4.12 -7.21 10.08
C GLU A 280 -3.84 -6.94 8.59
N ILE A 281 -2.58 -7.10 8.20
CA ILE A 281 -2.11 -6.87 6.83
C ILE A 281 -1.44 -8.14 6.31
N ILE A 282 -1.82 -8.59 5.12
CA ILE A 282 -1.06 -9.60 4.36
C ILE A 282 -0.02 -8.89 3.51
N VAL A 283 1.20 -9.42 3.53
CA VAL A 283 2.33 -8.88 2.76
C VAL A 283 2.59 -9.78 1.56
N LEU A 284 2.55 -9.18 0.37
CA LEU A 284 2.79 -9.82 -0.92
C LEU A 284 4.08 -9.29 -1.54
N GLU A 285 4.91 -10.16 -2.11
CA GLU A 285 6.12 -9.83 -2.86
C GLU A 285 5.93 -10.11 -4.35
N PHE A 286 6.30 -9.14 -5.17
CA PHE A 286 6.26 -9.17 -6.62
C PHE A 286 7.70 -9.19 -7.15
N PRO A 287 8.17 -10.31 -7.73
CA PRO A 287 9.53 -10.43 -8.29
C PRO A 287 9.66 -9.78 -9.68
N ALA A 288 8.63 -9.09 -10.16
CA ALA A 288 8.59 -8.56 -11.52
C ALA A 288 9.44 -7.27 -11.68
N GLN A 289 9.96 -7.08 -12.88
CA GLN A 289 10.66 -5.86 -13.26
C GLN A 289 9.70 -4.67 -13.22
N ASN A 290 10.07 -3.64 -12.47
CA ASN A 290 9.36 -2.38 -12.51
C ASN A 290 9.61 -1.68 -13.86
N HIS A 291 8.54 -1.30 -14.56
CA HIS A 291 8.66 -0.80 -15.93
C HIS A 291 9.19 0.64 -16.02
N PHE A 292 9.17 1.42 -14.93
CA PHE A 292 9.63 2.80 -14.91
C PHE A 292 10.94 3.00 -14.14
N ASP A 293 11.37 2.02 -13.33
CA ASP A 293 12.69 1.99 -12.71
C ASP A 293 13.30 0.58 -12.81
N PRO A 294 14.20 0.33 -13.78
CA PRO A 294 14.81 -0.99 -13.98
C PRO A 294 15.76 -1.40 -12.84
N SER A 295 16.11 -0.50 -11.92
CA SER A 295 16.92 -0.84 -10.74
C SER A 295 16.12 -1.55 -9.65
N ILE A 296 14.78 -1.49 -9.73
CA ILE A 296 13.89 -2.16 -8.78
C ILE A 296 13.77 -3.65 -9.15
N THR A 297 14.28 -4.50 -8.27
CA THR A 297 14.32 -5.95 -8.46
C THR A 297 13.11 -6.66 -7.84
N ARG A 298 12.42 -6.00 -6.90
CA ARG A 298 11.17 -6.49 -6.30
C ARG A 298 10.35 -5.37 -5.71
N GLU A 299 9.07 -5.62 -5.61
CA GLU A 299 8.12 -4.75 -4.91
C GLU A 299 7.34 -5.52 -3.88
N VAL A 300 6.97 -4.85 -2.80
CA VAL A 300 6.20 -5.43 -1.70
C VAL A 300 4.93 -4.61 -1.51
N LEU A 301 3.80 -5.30 -1.41
CA LEU A 301 2.48 -4.70 -1.20
C LEU A 301 1.86 -5.28 0.08
N GLY A 302 1.52 -4.41 1.02
CA GLY A 302 0.74 -4.78 2.20
C GLY A 302 -0.72 -4.41 2.00
N ILE A 303 -1.62 -5.38 2.12
CA ILE A 303 -3.07 -5.21 1.96
C ILE A 303 -3.78 -5.48 3.28
N ASP A 304 -4.66 -4.56 3.68
CA ASP A 304 -5.56 -4.69 4.84
C ASP A 304 -6.59 -5.81 4.61
N MET A 305 -6.69 -6.77 5.53
CA MET A 305 -7.59 -7.93 5.39
C MET A 305 -9.07 -7.61 5.61
N GLN A 306 -9.39 -6.52 6.30
CA GLN A 306 -10.77 -6.12 6.57
C GLN A 306 -11.30 -5.25 5.43
N GLU A 307 -10.54 -4.23 5.04
CA GLU A 307 -10.94 -3.29 4.01
C GLU A 307 -10.56 -3.73 2.61
N HIS A 308 -9.63 -4.67 2.45
CA HIS A 308 -9.06 -5.04 1.14
C HIS A 308 -8.51 -3.81 0.42
N PHE A 309 -7.74 -2.99 1.15
CA PHE A 309 -7.15 -1.76 0.66
C PHE A 309 -5.64 -1.76 0.90
N ILE A 310 -4.89 -1.13 -0.01
CA ILE A 310 -3.43 -1.07 0.07
C ILE A 310 -3.02 -0.17 1.24
N ARG A 311 -2.10 -0.67 2.05
CA ARG A 311 -1.58 0.00 3.25
C ARG A 311 -0.08 0.23 3.18
N ILE A 312 0.65 -0.64 2.50
CA ILE A 312 2.11 -0.58 2.38
C ILE A 312 2.48 -0.78 0.92
N HIS A 313 3.38 0.05 0.39
CA HIS A 313 4.06 -0.23 -0.87
C HIS A 313 5.55 0.06 -0.70
N GLU A 314 6.38 -0.93 -0.98
CA GLU A 314 7.83 -0.84 -0.85
C GLU A 314 8.49 -1.29 -2.15
N MET A 315 9.58 -0.63 -2.54
CA MET A 315 10.41 -1.01 -3.68
C MET A 315 11.84 -1.26 -3.22
N TYR A 316 12.45 -2.31 -3.76
CA TYR A 316 13.80 -2.70 -3.42
C TYR A 316 14.71 -2.76 -4.64
N ALA A 317 15.94 -2.26 -4.49
CA ALA A 317 17.04 -2.46 -5.42
C ALA A 317 17.96 -3.57 -4.86
N GLY A 318 17.80 -4.80 -5.35
CA GLY A 318 18.39 -5.98 -4.74
C GLY A 318 17.87 -6.19 -3.31
N PRO A 319 18.75 -6.29 -2.30
CA PRO A 319 18.34 -6.42 -0.90
C PRO A 319 17.93 -5.09 -0.25
N GLU A 320 18.21 -3.95 -0.90
CA GLU A 320 18.09 -2.64 -0.29
C GLU A 320 16.71 -2.02 -0.49
N LEU A 321 16.08 -1.58 0.61
CA LEU A 321 14.85 -0.78 0.55
C LEU A 321 15.19 0.64 0.06
N VAL A 322 14.67 1.00 -1.11
CA VAL A 322 14.93 2.32 -1.72
C VAL A 322 13.70 3.23 -1.73
N TYR A 323 12.51 2.67 -1.50
CA TYR A 323 11.25 3.41 -1.47
C TYR A 323 10.25 2.71 -0.57
N SER A 324 9.51 3.47 0.25
CA SER A 324 8.41 2.96 1.09
C SER A 324 7.30 4.01 1.20
N LEU A 325 6.06 3.57 1.03
CA LEU A 325 4.83 4.32 1.31
C LEU A 325 4.01 3.53 2.33
N LYS A 326 3.60 4.18 3.41
CA LYS A 326 2.71 3.62 4.42
C LYS A 326 1.49 4.50 4.62
N LEU A 327 0.32 3.99 4.26
CA LEU A 327 -0.97 4.70 4.29
C LEU A 327 -1.64 4.51 5.66
N GLN A 328 -1.61 5.56 6.46
CA GLN A 328 -2.25 5.68 7.76
C GLN A 328 -3.60 6.39 7.67
N ASP A 329 -4.47 6.16 8.66
CA ASP A 329 -5.74 6.88 8.80
C ASP A 329 -6.62 6.90 7.53
N VAL A 330 -6.54 5.85 6.71
CA VAL A 330 -7.32 5.77 5.47
C VAL A 330 -8.81 5.81 5.79
N GLN A 331 -9.48 6.78 5.19
CA GLN A 331 -10.92 6.95 5.18
C GLN A 331 -11.42 6.76 3.75
N VAL A 332 -11.96 5.59 3.45
CA VAL A 332 -12.58 5.29 2.16
C VAL A 332 -13.95 5.96 2.06
N ASN A 333 -14.27 6.53 0.89
CA ASN A 333 -15.48 7.31 0.65
C ASN A 333 -15.68 8.42 1.70
N ALA A 334 -14.58 9.11 2.02
CA ALA A 334 -14.60 10.30 2.86
C ALA A 334 -15.57 11.36 2.29
N PRO A 335 -16.15 12.21 3.16
CA PRO A 335 -17.05 13.28 2.74
C PRO A 335 -16.28 14.44 2.11
N LEU A 336 -15.62 14.19 0.98
CA LEU A 336 -14.85 15.18 0.22
C LEU A 336 -15.75 15.95 -0.75
N SER A 337 -15.44 17.23 -0.89
CA SER A 337 -16.08 18.18 -1.79
C SER A 337 -15.06 18.76 -2.78
N ALA A 338 -15.54 19.45 -3.83
CA ALA A 338 -14.66 20.13 -4.78
C ALA A 338 -13.71 21.13 -4.11
N LYS A 339 -14.14 21.78 -3.01
CA LYS A 339 -13.34 22.75 -2.25
C LYS A 339 -12.12 22.10 -1.61
N ASP A 340 -12.21 20.83 -1.23
CA ASP A 340 -11.09 20.10 -0.62
C ASP A 340 -9.93 19.95 -1.59
N PHE A 341 -10.19 20.00 -2.91
CA PHE A 341 -9.20 19.90 -3.98
C PHE A 341 -8.68 21.27 -4.45
N GLU A 342 -9.22 22.39 -3.96
CA GLU A 342 -8.68 23.71 -4.31
C GLU A 342 -7.27 23.89 -3.73
N ILE A 343 -6.39 24.56 -4.48
CA ILE A 343 -5.01 24.86 -4.08
C ILE A 343 -4.84 26.34 -3.87
#